data_AF-A0A0G0PUJ2-F1
#
_entry.id   AF-A0A0G0PUJ2-F1
#
_cell.length_a   1.000
_cell.length_b   1.000
_cell.length_c   1.000
_cell.angle_alpha   90.00
_cell.angle_beta   90.00
_cell.angle_gamma   90.00
#
_symmetry.space_group_name_H-M   'P 1'
#
loop_
_entity.id
_entity.type
_entity.pdbx_description
1 polymer ?
#
loop_
_entity_poly.entity_id
_entity_poly.type
_entity_poly.pdbx_seq_one_letter_code
_entity_poly.pdbx_strand_id
1 'polypeptide(L)'
;MTKLLVTGGAGFIGSNFIRYWFKNYPGDKIVNLDKLTYAGHLSSIKDISSKKNYKFIKGDICNPEVVEKAMKGVDYVVHFAAESHVDRSILSPQVFLKTNVIGTQVLLAAALKEGVQRFHHISTDEVFGDLPLNSKDKFDEG
;
A
#
# COMPACT_ATOMS: atom_id res chain seq x y z
N MET A 1 10.35 -15.80 -11.11
CA MET A 1 10.76 -15.06 -9.88
C MET A 1 10.12 -13.70 -10.00
N THR A 2 9.11 -13.44 -9.18
CA THR A 2 8.27 -12.25 -9.28
C THR A 2 8.86 -11.15 -8.42
N LYS A 3 8.77 -9.90 -8.87
CA LYS A 3 9.13 -8.72 -8.10
C LYS A 3 7.87 -7.91 -7.78
N LEU A 4 7.64 -7.70 -6.48
CA LEU A 4 6.51 -6.95 -5.99
C LEU A 4 6.94 -5.56 -5.49
N LEU A 5 6.12 -4.55 -5.76
CA LEU A 5 6.10 -3.31 -5.00
C LEU A 5 4.96 -3.39 -3.98
N VAL A 6 5.31 -3.31 -2.71
CA VAL A 6 4.35 -3.16 -1.61
C VAL A 6 4.47 -1.74 -1.09
N THR A 7 3.39 -0.97 -1.14
CA THR A 7 3.38 0.37 -0.51
C THR A 7 2.72 0.28 0.85
N GLY A 8 3.17 1.04 1.85
CA GLY A 8 2.58 1.00 3.20
C GLY A 8 2.96 -0.28 3.96
N GLY A 9 4.04 -0.94 3.54
CA GLY A 9 4.46 -2.23 4.08
C GLY A 9 5.08 -2.18 5.48
N ALA A 10 5.32 -0.99 6.05
CA ALA A 10 5.70 -0.83 7.45
C ALA A 10 4.49 -0.66 8.39
N GLY A 11 3.27 -0.57 7.84
CA GLY A 11 2.01 -0.57 8.59
C GLY A 11 1.57 -1.97 9.03
N PHE A 12 0.44 -2.04 9.74
CA PHE A 12 -0.08 -3.28 10.31
C PHE A 12 -0.36 -4.37 9.26
N ILE A 13 -1.28 -4.10 8.31
CA ILE A 13 -1.67 -5.09 7.28
C ILE A 13 -0.51 -5.34 6.32
N GLY A 14 0.13 -4.27 5.83
CA GLY A 14 1.23 -4.37 4.86
C GLY A 14 2.41 -5.20 5.36
N SER A 15 2.82 -5.06 6.62
CA SER A 15 3.93 -5.85 7.17
C SER A 15 3.57 -7.34 7.35
N ASN A 16 2.32 -7.65 7.69
CA ASN A 16 1.82 -9.03 7.73
C ASN A 16 1.76 -9.65 6.33
N PHE A 17 1.29 -8.89 5.33
CA PHE A 17 1.29 -9.31 3.94
C PHE A 17 2.70 -9.68 3.46
N ILE A 18 3.70 -8.84 3.74
CA ILE A 18 5.09 -9.12 3.35
C ILE A 18 5.61 -10.43 3.98
N ARG A 19 5.31 -10.68 5.25
CA ARG A 19 5.68 -11.95 5.92
C ARG A 19 4.99 -13.14 5.28
N TYR A 20 3.68 -13.02 5.05
CA TYR A 20 2.91 -14.06 4.38
C TYR A 20 3.47 -14.35 2.98
N TRP A 21 3.80 -13.32 2.22
CA TRP A 21 4.35 -13.49 0.87
C TRP A 21 5.69 -14.23 0.91
N PHE A 22 6.63 -13.79 1.75
CA PHE A 22 7.93 -14.47 1.86
C PHE A 22 7.83 -15.91 2.39
N LYS A 23 6.84 -16.21 3.24
CA LYS A 23 6.59 -17.58 3.71
C LYS A 23 6.16 -18.50 2.57
N ASN A 24 5.34 -18.02 1.63
CA ASN A 24 4.78 -18.84 0.54
C ASN A 24 5.60 -18.77 -0.76
N TYR A 25 6.30 -17.66 -0.99
CA TYR A 25 7.08 -17.39 -2.20
C TYR A 25 8.51 -16.92 -1.83
N PRO A 26 9.33 -17.79 -1.22
CA PRO A 26 10.64 -17.41 -0.68
C PRO A 26 11.64 -16.92 -1.73
N GLY A 27 11.43 -17.25 -3.02
CA GLY A 27 12.27 -16.82 -4.13
C GLY A 27 11.95 -15.43 -4.66
N ASP A 28 10.76 -14.89 -4.36
CA ASP A 28 10.31 -13.60 -4.91
C ASP A 28 11.00 -12.41 -4.24
N LYS A 29 10.94 -11.26 -4.89
CA LYS A 29 11.54 -10.01 -4.41
C LYS A 29 10.47 -9.03 -3.99
N ILE A 30 10.68 -8.33 -2.88
CA ILE A 30 9.76 -7.28 -2.41
C ILE A 30 10.52 -5.97 -2.26
N VAL A 31 10.02 -4.93 -2.93
CA VAL A 31 10.34 -3.53 -2.65
C VAL A 31 9.22 -2.98 -1.78
N ASN A 32 9.53 -2.58 -0.55
CA ASN A 32 8.59 -1.93 0.35
C ASN A 32 8.81 -0.40 0.30
N LEU A 33 7.83 0.34 -0.20
CA LEU A 33 7.80 1.80 -0.22
C LEU A 33 6.91 2.31 0.91
N ASP A 34 7.49 3.02 1.88
CA ASP A 34 6.75 3.53 3.01
C ASP A 34 7.25 4.91 3.45
N LYS A 35 6.34 5.80 3.81
CA LYS A 35 6.68 7.16 4.27
C LYS A 35 7.08 7.19 5.75
N LEU A 36 6.80 6.12 6.51
CA LEU A 36 6.94 6.03 7.96
C LEU A 36 6.15 7.16 8.63
N THR A 37 4.85 7.25 8.30
CA THR A 37 3.90 8.13 9.00
C THR A 37 3.58 7.56 10.38
N TYR A 38 2.52 8.05 11.02
CA TYR A 38 2.13 7.62 12.37
C TYR A 38 1.92 6.09 12.47
N ALA A 39 1.39 5.45 11.41
CA ALA A 39 1.06 4.03 11.40
C ALA A 39 2.24 3.13 10.96
N GLY A 40 3.30 3.72 10.39
CA GLY A 40 4.43 2.99 9.83
C GLY A 40 5.60 2.92 10.81
N HIS A 41 5.99 1.72 11.23
CA HIS A 41 7.13 1.55 12.15
C HIS A 41 8.16 0.56 11.59
N LEU A 42 9.44 0.93 11.67
CA LEU A 42 10.54 0.04 11.27
C LEU A 42 10.62 -1.23 12.13
N SER A 43 10.16 -1.17 13.38
CA SER A 43 10.03 -2.34 14.25
C SER A 43 9.10 -3.40 13.63
N SER A 44 8.06 -2.98 12.90
CA SER A 44 7.11 -3.86 12.21
C SER A 44 7.72 -4.65 11.06
N ILE A 45 8.97 -4.36 10.64
CA ILE A 45 9.65 -5.06 9.54
C ILE A 45 11.08 -5.51 9.91
N LYS A 46 11.45 -5.45 11.19
CA LYS A 46 12.83 -5.71 11.67
C LYS A 46 13.32 -7.14 11.36
N ASP A 47 12.43 -8.12 11.42
CA ASP A 47 12.70 -9.53 11.07
C ASP A 47 12.81 -9.78 9.56
N ILE A 48 12.31 -8.84 8.75
CA ILE A 48 12.29 -8.92 7.29
C ILE A 48 13.46 -8.14 6.68
N SER A 49 13.92 -7.07 7.35
CA SER A 49 14.91 -6.13 6.80
C SER A 49 16.26 -6.75 6.45
N SER A 50 16.60 -7.91 7.02
CA SER A 50 17.84 -8.64 6.73
C SER A 50 17.75 -9.60 5.54
N LYS A 51 16.55 -9.78 4.94
CA LYS A 51 16.37 -10.69 3.80
C LYS A 51 17.02 -10.11 2.53
N LYS A 52 17.80 -10.94 1.82
CA LYS A 52 18.51 -10.55 0.59
C LYS A 52 17.59 -10.11 -0.56
N ASN A 53 16.37 -10.62 -0.56
CA ASN A 53 15.32 -10.35 -1.55
C ASN A 53 14.31 -9.29 -1.07
N TYR A 54 14.61 -8.58 0.02
CA TYR A 54 13.81 -7.46 0.51
C TYR A 54 14.56 -6.14 0.35
N LYS A 55 13.87 -5.10 -0.09
CA LYS A 55 14.40 -3.74 -0.16
C LYS A 55 13.41 -2.76 0.42
N PHE A 56 13.85 -1.96 1.38
CA PHE A 56 13.06 -0.85 1.91
C PHE A 56 13.42 0.46 1.21
N ILE A 57 12.41 1.25 0.84
CA ILE A 57 12.54 2.61 0.33
C ILE A 57 11.69 3.50 1.22
N LYS A 58 12.34 4.38 1.98
CA LYS A 58 11.63 5.46 2.69
C LYS A 58 11.23 6.53 1.67
N GLY A 59 9.93 6.78 1.51
CA GLY A 59 9.45 7.76 0.54
C GLY A 59 7.95 7.94 0.53
N ASP A 60 7.50 9.01 -0.13
CA ASP A 60 6.08 9.33 -0.31
C ASP A 60 5.60 8.83 -1.68
N ILE A 61 4.44 8.18 -1.72
CA ILE A 61 3.79 7.77 -2.97
C ILE A 61 3.36 8.97 -3.83
N CYS A 62 3.28 10.16 -3.24
CA CYS A 62 3.03 11.40 -3.97
C CYS A 62 4.28 11.94 -4.68
N ASN A 63 5.47 11.36 -4.47
CA ASN A 63 6.70 11.76 -5.14
C ASN A 63 6.93 10.87 -6.37
N PRO A 64 6.77 11.39 -7.60
CA PRO A 64 6.91 10.59 -8.82
C PRO A 64 8.29 9.95 -8.97
N GLU A 65 9.37 10.64 -8.64
CA GLU A 65 10.74 10.12 -8.79
C GLU A 65 10.99 8.92 -7.87
N VAL A 66 10.47 8.99 -6.63
CA VAL A 66 10.57 7.89 -5.66
C VAL A 66 9.74 6.70 -6.13
N VAL A 67 8.53 6.95 -6.60
CA VAL A 67 7.64 5.92 -7.15
C VAL A 67 8.27 5.25 -8.37
N GLU A 68 8.77 6.02 -9.33
CA GLU A 68 9.46 5.50 -10.52
C GLU A 68 10.65 4.62 -10.11
N LYS A 69 11.48 5.08 -9.17
CA LYS A 69 12.61 4.28 -8.64
C LYS A 69 12.15 2.97 -7.99
N ALA A 70 11.01 2.99 -7.28
CA ALA A 70 10.45 1.81 -6.64
C ALA A 70 9.81 0.84 -7.66
N MET A 71 9.22 1.36 -8.73
CA MET A 71 8.47 0.62 -9.75
C MET A 71 9.35 -0.12 -10.76
N LYS A 72 10.63 0.26 -10.92
CA LYS A 72 11.53 -0.34 -11.94
C LYS A 72 11.52 -1.87 -11.93
N GLY A 73 11.06 -2.47 -13.03
CA GLY A 73 11.02 -3.93 -13.24
C GLY A 73 10.13 -4.68 -12.24
N VAL A 74 9.11 -4.02 -11.70
CA VAL A 74 8.09 -4.63 -10.84
C VAL A 74 7.05 -5.35 -11.71
N ASP A 75 6.71 -6.58 -11.33
CA ASP A 75 5.65 -7.35 -11.98
C ASP A 75 4.29 -6.99 -11.39
N TYR A 76 4.20 -6.94 -10.05
CA TYR A 76 2.95 -6.70 -9.32
C TYR A 76 3.07 -5.58 -8.29
N VAL A 77 2.03 -4.76 -8.18
CA VAL A 77 1.89 -3.74 -7.14
C VAL A 77 0.78 -4.16 -6.17
N VAL A 78 1.07 -4.06 -4.86
CA VAL A 78 0.09 -4.23 -3.79
C VAL A 78 0.08 -2.97 -2.94
N HIS A 79 -1.00 -2.19 -3.06
CA HIS A 79 -1.05 -0.83 -2.58
C HIS A 79 -1.85 -0.70 -1.28
N PHE A 80 -1.15 -0.72 -0.13
CA PHE A 80 -1.73 -0.48 1.21
C PHE A 80 -1.51 0.96 1.73
N ALA A 81 -0.69 1.77 1.07
CA ALA A 81 -0.36 3.11 1.57
C ALA A 81 -1.57 4.03 1.46
N ALA A 82 -2.10 4.44 2.61
CA ALA A 82 -3.21 5.39 2.72
C ALA A 82 -3.05 6.20 4.02
N GLU A 83 -3.69 7.36 4.07
CA GLU A 83 -4.07 7.99 5.33
C GLU A 83 -5.49 7.54 5.66
N SER A 84 -5.70 6.94 6.83
CA SER A 84 -6.95 6.26 7.18
C SER A 84 -7.57 6.69 8.52
N HIS A 85 -6.97 7.64 9.26
CA HIS A 85 -7.52 8.08 10.54
C HIS A 85 -8.73 9.02 10.37
N VAL A 86 -9.93 8.54 10.67
CA VAL A 86 -11.18 9.31 10.57
C VAL A 86 -11.09 10.69 11.25
N ASP A 87 -10.56 10.77 12.48
CA ASP A 87 -10.42 12.05 13.18
C ASP A 87 -9.51 13.06 12.47
N ARG A 88 -8.44 12.59 11.82
CA ARG A 88 -7.55 13.45 11.04
C ARG A 88 -8.16 13.89 9.73
N SER A 89 -9.12 13.14 9.18
CA SER A 89 -9.84 13.52 7.96
C SER A 89 -10.71 14.76 8.18
N ILE A 90 -11.27 14.89 9.40
CA ILE A 90 -12.07 16.05 9.82
C ILE A 90 -11.18 17.28 10.03
N LEU A 91 -10.00 17.09 10.62
CA LEU A 91 -9.08 18.19 10.93
C LEU A 91 -8.21 18.63 9.74
N SER A 92 -7.94 17.74 8.78
CA SER A 92 -7.02 18.00 7.65
C SER A 92 -7.35 17.15 6.41
N PRO A 93 -8.50 17.39 5.76
CA PRO A 93 -8.99 16.59 4.62
C PRO A 93 -8.03 16.62 3.41
N GLN A 94 -7.21 17.66 3.30
CA GLN A 94 -6.22 17.81 2.23
C GLN A 94 -5.16 16.69 2.23
N VAL A 95 -4.80 16.17 3.41
CA VAL A 95 -3.82 15.07 3.52
C VAL A 95 -4.39 13.77 2.95
N PHE A 96 -5.69 13.53 3.19
CA PHE A 96 -6.41 12.38 2.66
C PHE A 96 -6.50 12.43 1.14
N LEU A 97 -6.92 13.58 0.59
CA LEU A 97 -7.00 13.76 -0.86
C LEU A 97 -5.61 13.58 -1.50
N LYS A 98 -4.57 14.16 -0.90
CA LYS A 98 -3.21 14.06 -1.41
C LYS A 98 -2.69 12.62 -1.42
N THR A 99 -2.75 11.92 -0.29
CA THR A 99 -2.19 10.56 -0.23
C THR A 99 -3.07 9.56 -0.96
N ASN A 100 -4.39 9.54 -0.70
CA ASN A 100 -5.27 8.47 -1.17
C ASN A 100 -5.68 8.66 -2.64
N VAL A 101 -5.76 9.89 -3.14
CA VAL A 101 -6.12 10.17 -4.54
C VAL A 101 -4.87 10.45 -5.37
N ILE A 102 -4.11 11.50 -5.05
CA ILE A 102 -2.96 11.91 -5.86
C ILE A 102 -1.84 10.88 -5.78
N GLY A 103 -1.55 10.33 -4.59
CA GLY A 103 -0.57 9.27 -4.43
C GLY A 103 -0.91 8.01 -5.24
N THR A 104 -2.18 7.59 -5.22
CA THR A 104 -2.68 6.48 -6.04
C THR A 104 -2.53 6.77 -7.54
N GLN A 105 -2.86 7.98 -7.98
CA GLN A 105 -2.69 8.38 -9.38
C GLN A 105 -1.23 8.30 -9.83
N VAL A 106 -0.29 8.76 -9.01
CA VAL A 106 1.15 8.67 -9.31
C VAL A 106 1.60 7.22 -9.44
N LEU A 107 1.13 6.33 -8.56
CA LEU A 107 1.40 4.89 -8.63
C LEU A 107 0.85 4.25 -9.89
N LEU A 108 -0.39 4.57 -10.27
CA LEU A 108 -1.04 4.04 -11.48
C LEU A 108 -0.31 4.51 -12.75
N ALA A 109 0.08 5.79 -12.82
CA ALA A 109 0.83 6.33 -13.94
C ALA A 109 2.19 5.64 -14.10
N ALA A 110 2.92 5.42 -13.00
CA ALA A 110 4.19 4.70 -13.03
C ALA A 110 4.01 3.21 -13.37
N ALA A 111 2.97 2.57 -12.85
CA ALA A 111 2.68 1.16 -13.14
C ALA A 111 2.35 0.94 -14.62
N LEU A 112 1.56 1.84 -15.20
CA LEU A 112 1.25 1.82 -16.64
C LEU A 112 2.52 2.02 -17.48
N LYS A 113 3.35 2.99 -17.12
CA LYS A 113 4.62 3.28 -17.82
C LYS A 113 5.59 2.10 -17.80
N GLU A 114 5.70 1.40 -16.68
CA GLU A 114 6.61 0.25 -16.51
C GLU A 114 6.01 -1.09 -16.97
N GLY A 115 4.75 -1.12 -17.41
CA GLY A 115 4.10 -2.35 -17.89
C GLY A 115 3.83 -3.36 -16.78
N VAL A 116 3.48 -2.89 -15.57
CA VAL A 116 3.10 -3.73 -14.43
C VAL A 116 1.93 -4.65 -14.82
N GLN A 117 2.08 -5.94 -14.57
CA GLN A 117 1.11 -6.97 -14.96
C GLN A 117 -0.14 -6.98 -14.09
N ARG A 118 -0.01 -6.59 -12.81
CA ARG A 118 -1.12 -6.55 -11.86
C ARG A 118 -0.96 -5.43 -10.85
N PHE A 119 -2.00 -4.63 -10.69
CA PHE A 119 -2.12 -3.63 -9.64
C PHE A 119 -3.27 -4.02 -8.71
N HIS A 120 -2.96 -4.30 -7.45
CA HIS A 120 -3.96 -4.61 -6.43
C HIS A 120 -4.09 -3.43 -5.47
N HIS A 121 -5.18 -2.70 -5.61
CA HIS A 121 -5.52 -1.57 -4.75
C HIS A 121 -6.34 -2.06 -3.55
N ILE A 122 -5.88 -1.76 -2.35
CA ILE A 122 -6.57 -2.12 -1.12
C ILE A 122 -7.45 -0.95 -0.71
N SER A 123 -8.74 -1.22 -0.52
CA SER A 123 -9.74 -0.25 -0.07
C SER A 123 -10.37 -0.68 1.26
N THR A 124 -11.44 -0.02 1.65
CA THR A 124 -12.18 -0.25 2.90
C THR A 124 -13.67 -0.32 2.60
N ASP A 125 -14.43 -1.03 3.43
CA ASP A 125 -15.90 -1.07 3.37
C ASP A 125 -16.54 0.29 3.70
N GLU A 126 -15.82 1.17 4.40
CA GLU A 126 -16.27 2.55 4.68
C GLU A 126 -16.63 3.36 3.42
N VAL A 127 -16.20 2.94 2.22
CA VAL A 127 -16.61 3.59 0.95
C VAL A 127 -18.10 3.47 0.66
N PHE A 128 -18.78 2.49 1.27
CA PHE A 128 -20.22 2.26 1.10
C PHE A 128 -21.08 3.11 2.06
N GLY A 129 -20.47 3.77 3.05
CA GLY A 129 -21.18 4.52 4.08
C GLY A 129 -21.83 3.63 5.15
N ASP A 130 -22.60 4.25 6.04
CA ASP A 130 -23.22 3.53 7.16
C ASP A 130 -24.50 2.80 6.75
N LEU A 131 -24.64 1.57 7.24
CA LEU A 131 -25.93 0.90 7.27
C LEU A 131 -26.70 1.37 8.52
N PRO A 132 -27.98 1.77 8.39
CA PRO A 132 -28.82 2.05 9.54
C PRO A 132 -28.86 0.84 10.48
N LEU A 133 -28.73 1.06 11.80
CA LEU A 133 -28.71 -0.01 12.82
C LEU A 133 -29.92 -0.96 12.76
N ASN A 134 -31.05 -0.50 12.19
CA ASN A 134 -32.28 -1.28 12.03
C ASN A 134 -32.47 -1.85 10.62
N SER A 135 -31.51 -1.68 9.73
CA SER A 135 -31.58 -2.25 8.39
C SER A 135 -31.43 -3.77 8.46
N LYS A 136 -32.25 -4.49 7.69
CA LYS A 136 -32.10 -5.92 7.44
C LYS A 136 -31.28 -6.21 6.17
N ASP A 137 -30.89 -5.15 5.47
CA ASP A 137 -30.14 -5.25 4.23
C ASP A 137 -28.74 -5.77 4.58
N LYS A 138 -28.34 -6.84 3.91
CA LYS A 138 -26.98 -7.36 3.98
C LYS A 138 -26.19 -6.81 2.81
N PHE A 139 -24.90 -6.61 3.02
CA PHE A 139 -23.99 -6.35 1.92
C PHE A 139 -24.07 -7.48 0.89
N ASP A 140 -24.09 -7.07 -0.37
CA ASP A 140 -24.14 -7.87 -1.59
C ASP A 140 -23.23 -7.17 -2.61
N GLU A 141 -22.37 -7.93 -3.30
CA GLU A 141 -21.46 -7.40 -4.32
C GLU A 141 -22.15 -7.16 -5.68
N GLY A 142 -23.42 -7.58 -5.81
CA GLY A 142 -24.18 -7.61 -7.06
C GLY A 142 -24.10 -8.94 -7.78
#